data_AF-A0A662FW64-F1
#
_entry.id   AF-A0A662FW64-F1
#
_cell.length_a   1.000
_cell.length_b   1.000
_cell.length_c   1.000
_cell.angle_alpha   90.00
_cell.angle_beta   90.00
_cell.angle_gamma   90.00
#
_symmetry.space_group_name_H-M   'P 1'
#
loop_
_entity.id
_entity.type
_entity.pdbx_description
1 polymer ?
#
loop_
_entity_poly.entity_id
_entity_poly.type
_entity_poly.pdbx_seq_one_letter_code
_entity_poly.pdbx_strand_id
1 'polypeptide(L)'
;MPLSDGERALLLKHAYYVAKNIVKRTKSKKISIKLRTLLRYAYVSYVRNTFDISTIRGLVPRIRPPSRFTSQYVYRDIEDMLRRNFKVMVERRRQHTYVIFYKE
;
A
#
# COMPACT_ATOMS: atom_id res chain seq x y z
N MET A 1 -17.08 1.04 12.61
CA MET A 1 -17.71 0.66 11.33
C MET A 1 -16.68 0.01 10.41
N PRO A 2 -16.98 -1.15 9.82
CA PRO A 2 -16.16 -1.76 8.77
C PRO A 2 -16.17 -0.89 7.50
N LEU A 3 -15.18 -1.08 6.61
CA LEU A 3 -15.20 -0.46 5.29
C LEU A 3 -16.37 -1.01 4.47
N SER A 4 -17.03 -0.15 3.68
CA SER A 4 -17.92 -0.64 2.63
C SER A 4 -17.13 -1.38 1.54
N ASP A 5 -17.78 -2.31 0.83
CA ASP A 5 -17.13 -3.07 -0.25
C ASP A 5 -16.58 -2.15 -1.36
N GLY A 6 -17.28 -1.06 -1.66
CA GLY A 6 -16.83 -0.05 -2.63
C GLY A 6 -15.55 0.68 -2.19
N GLU A 7 -15.51 1.17 -0.95
CA GLU A 7 -14.30 1.81 -0.40
C GLU A 7 -13.13 0.83 -0.36
N ARG A 8 -13.40 -0.45 -0.04
CA ARG A 8 -12.38 -1.49 0.04
C ARG A 8 -11.77 -1.75 -1.34
N ALA A 9 -12.62 -1.93 -2.36
CA ALA A 9 -12.17 -2.13 -3.74
C ALA A 9 -11.33 -0.95 -4.25
N LEU A 10 -11.78 0.29 -3.99
CA LEU A 10 -11.05 1.49 -4.38
C LEU A 10 -9.69 1.57 -3.66
N LEU A 11 -9.64 1.36 -2.35
CA LEU A 11 -8.38 1.37 -1.62
C LEU A 11 -7.38 0.34 -2.17
N LEU A 12 -7.83 -0.89 -2.45
CA LEU A 12 -6.99 -1.94 -3.01
C LEU A 12 -6.49 -1.59 -4.41
N LYS A 13 -7.34 -0.99 -5.25
CA LYS A 13 -6.95 -0.45 -6.56
C LYS A 13 -5.84 0.60 -6.40
N HIS A 14 -6.01 1.54 -5.49
CA HIS A 14 -4.98 2.56 -5.25
C HIS A 14 -3.68 1.97 -4.69
N ALA A 15 -3.77 1.00 -3.78
CA ALA A 15 -2.60 0.28 -3.26
C ALA A 15 -1.85 -0.45 -4.36
N TYR A 16 -2.56 -1.11 -5.29
CA TYR A 16 -1.98 -1.78 -6.45
C TYR A 16 -1.18 -0.80 -7.32
N TYR A 17 -1.79 0.31 -7.74
CA TYR A 17 -1.12 1.27 -8.63
C TYR A 17 0.07 1.97 -7.97
N VAL A 18 -0.06 2.30 -6.68
CA VAL A 18 1.07 2.85 -5.91
C VAL A 18 2.22 1.85 -5.84
N ALA A 19 1.95 0.59 -5.48
CA ALA A 19 2.97 -0.46 -5.43
C ALA A 19 3.63 -0.65 -6.81
N LYS A 20 2.82 -0.75 -7.87
CA LYS A 20 3.29 -0.86 -9.26
C LYS A 20 4.22 0.29 -9.64
N ASN A 21 3.84 1.54 -9.32
CA ASN A 21 4.67 2.71 -9.61
C ASN A 21 5.98 2.71 -8.82
N ILE A 22 5.96 2.30 -7.55
CA ILE A 22 7.18 2.18 -6.74
C ILE A 22 8.12 1.13 -7.34
N VAL A 23 7.61 -0.06 -7.66
CA VAL A 23 8.40 -1.17 -8.23
C VAL A 23 8.92 -0.82 -9.63
N LYS A 24 8.13 -0.16 -10.47
CA LYS A 24 8.57 0.27 -11.81
C LYS A 24 9.72 1.27 -11.74
N ARG A 25 9.63 2.25 -10.82
CA ARG A 25 10.61 3.34 -10.69
C ARG A 25 11.87 2.97 -9.90
N THR A 26 11.84 1.94 -9.06
CA THR A 26 13.05 1.54 -8.32
C THR A 26 14.11 0.98 -9.25
N LYS A 27 15.38 1.35 -9.01
CA LYS A 27 16.56 0.78 -9.67
C LYS A 27 17.00 -0.54 -9.03
N SER A 28 16.58 -0.80 -7.79
CA SER A 28 16.97 -2.02 -7.07
C SER A 28 16.21 -3.24 -7.55
N LYS A 29 16.90 -4.38 -7.63
CA LYS A 29 16.28 -5.70 -7.87
C LYS A 29 15.38 -6.16 -6.72
N LYS A 30 15.57 -5.58 -5.52
CA LYS A 30 14.80 -5.91 -4.31
C LYS A 30 14.41 -4.63 -3.58
N ILE A 31 13.14 -4.48 -3.23
CA ILE A 31 12.66 -3.35 -2.42
C ILE A 31 11.75 -3.83 -1.29
N SER A 32 12.02 -3.36 -0.07
CA SER A 32 11.21 -3.64 1.11
C SER A 32 10.34 -2.42 1.45
N ILE A 33 9.04 -2.63 1.56
CA ILE A 33 8.07 -1.58 1.87
C ILE A 33 7.27 -2.00 3.11
N LYS A 34 7.23 -1.15 4.13
CA LYS A 34 6.32 -1.36 5.28
C LYS A 34 4.88 -1.34 4.80
N LEU A 35 4.10 -2.34 5.18
CA LEU A 35 2.68 -2.44 4.79
C LEU A 35 1.87 -1.23 5.28
N ARG A 36 2.18 -0.73 6.48
CA ARG A 36 1.62 0.53 7.02
C ARG A 36 1.90 1.74 6.13
N THR A 37 3.10 1.83 5.56
CA THR A 37 3.45 2.92 4.64
C THR A 37 2.66 2.81 3.35
N LEU A 38 2.58 1.61 2.79
CA LEU A 38 1.81 1.38 1.57
C LEU A 38 0.32 1.71 1.76
N LEU A 39 -0.28 1.32 2.89
CA LEU A 39 -1.65 1.70 3.24
C LEU A 39 -1.82 3.23 3.28
N ARG A 40 -0.91 3.95 3.95
CA ARG A 40 -0.98 5.42 4.02
C ARG A 40 -0.90 6.03 2.62
N TYR A 41 -0.02 5.52 1.77
CA TYR A 41 0.11 6.02 0.40
C TYR A 41 -1.14 5.71 -0.42
N ALA A 42 -1.69 4.51 -0.29
CA ALA A 42 -2.93 4.11 -0.96
C ALA A 42 -4.11 4.99 -0.54
N TYR A 43 -4.25 5.28 0.75
CA TYR A 43 -5.31 6.16 1.25
C TYR A 43 -5.17 7.60 0.74
N VAL A 44 -3.95 8.16 0.78
CA VAL A 44 -3.67 9.51 0.23
C VAL A 44 -3.95 9.55 -1.27
N SER A 45 -3.52 8.52 -2.00
CA SER A 45 -3.77 8.35 -3.42
C SER A 45 -5.27 8.29 -3.73
N TYR A 46 -6.04 7.57 -2.91
CA TYR A 46 -7.50 7.48 -2.99
C TYR A 46 -8.17 8.85 -2.76
N VAL A 47 -7.83 9.54 -1.68
CA VAL A 47 -8.42 10.85 -1.33
C VAL A 47 -8.08 11.93 -2.36
N ARG A 48 -6.89 11.88 -2.96
CA ARG A 48 -6.38 12.91 -3.88
C ARG A 48 -6.40 12.49 -5.35
N ASN A 49 -6.92 11.30 -5.64
CA ASN A 49 -6.98 10.70 -6.96
C ASN A 49 -5.70 10.85 -7.79
N THR A 50 -4.55 10.54 -7.19
CA THR A 50 -3.23 10.67 -7.84
C THR A 50 -2.35 9.47 -7.57
N PHE A 51 -1.51 9.09 -8.54
CA PHE A 51 -0.53 8.01 -8.42
C PHE A 51 0.92 8.51 -8.46
N ASP A 52 1.14 9.82 -8.44
CA ASP A 52 2.46 10.40 -8.32
C ASP A 52 3.01 10.22 -6.89
N ILE A 53 4.07 9.43 -6.78
CA ILE A 53 4.71 9.08 -5.51
C ILE A 53 5.28 10.31 -4.80
N SER A 54 5.78 11.30 -5.54
CA SER A 54 6.33 12.53 -4.96
C SER A 54 5.23 13.34 -4.28
N THR A 55 4.13 13.56 -5.00
CA THR A 55 2.93 14.22 -4.46
C THR A 55 2.35 13.47 -3.27
N ILE A 56 2.16 12.14 -3.38
CA ILE A 56 1.64 11.31 -2.28
C ILE A 56 2.51 11.46 -1.03
N ARG A 57 3.84 11.32 -1.17
CA ARG A 57 4.78 11.42 -0.05
C ARG A 57 4.69 12.77 0.66
N GLY A 58 4.54 13.86 -0.08
CA GLY A 58 4.37 15.21 0.48
C GLY A 58 3.08 15.39 1.29
N LEU A 59 2.03 14.63 0.97
CA LEU A 59 0.71 14.74 1.61
C LEU A 59 0.50 13.78 2.78
N VAL A 60 1.29 12.71 2.89
CA VAL A 60 1.23 11.70 3.95
C VAL A 60 1.27 12.26 5.39
N PRO A 61 2.02 13.35 5.71
CA PRO A 61 1.99 13.94 7.04
C PRO A 61 0.65 14.63 7.37
N ARG A 62 -0.02 15.19 6.35
CA ARG A 62 -1.24 16.01 6.49
C ARG A 62 -2.52 15.20 6.41
N ILE A 63 -2.50 14.08 5.67
CA ILE A 63 -3.68 13.24 5.44
C ILE A 63 -3.44 11.89 6.14
N ARG A 64 -4.25 11.62 7.18
CA ARG A 64 -4.18 10.38 7.96
C ARG A 64 -5.35 9.47 7.60
N PRO A 65 -5.12 8.16 7.38
CA PRO A 65 -6.20 7.20 7.23
C PRO A 65 -7.03 7.15 8.52
N PRO A 66 -8.37 7.23 8.43
CA PRO A 66 -9.27 6.94 9.55
C PRO A 66 -9.07 5.52 10.06
N SER A 67 -9.39 5.28 11.33
CA SER A 67 -9.17 3.98 12.00
C SER A 67 -9.79 2.79 11.26
N ARG A 68 -10.93 2.99 10.59
CA ARG A 68 -11.59 1.97 9.77
C ARG A 68 -10.71 1.41 8.65
N PHE A 69 -9.83 2.24 8.07
CA PHE A 69 -8.88 1.84 7.02
C PHE A 69 -7.62 1.17 7.58
N THR A 70 -7.37 1.23 8.89
CA THR A 70 -6.16 0.69 9.53
C THR A 70 -6.42 -0.62 10.28
N SER A 71 -7.50 -1.34 9.95
CA SER A 71 -7.83 -2.62 10.58
C SER A 71 -6.93 -3.76 10.05
N GLN A 72 -6.79 -4.83 10.83
CA GLN A 72 -6.02 -6.01 10.42
C GLN A 72 -6.56 -6.65 9.13
N TYR A 73 -7.88 -6.61 8.91
CA TYR A 73 -8.51 -7.11 7.70
C TYR A 73 -8.03 -6.37 6.45
N VAL A 74 -8.00 -5.03 6.51
CA VAL A 74 -7.50 -4.22 5.39
C VAL A 74 -6.03 -4.53 5.08
N TYR A 75 -5.20 -4.73 6.12
CA TYR A 75 -3.82 -5.14 5.91
C TYR A 75 -3.69 -6.50 5.23
N ARG A 76 -4.51 -7.49 5.63
CA ARG A 76 -4.55 -8.81 4.97
C ARG A 76 -5.00 -8.70 3.52
N ASP A 77 -6.00 -7.87 3.23
CA ASP A 77 -6.49 -7.67 1.86
C ASP A 77 -5.41 -7.08 0.95
N ILE A 78 -4.63 -6.13 1.46
CA ILE A 78 -3.47 -5.58 0.73
C ILE A 78 -2.40 -6.67 0.55
N GLU A 79 -2.09 -7.45 1.59
CA GLU A 79 -1.13 -8.55 1.53
C GLU A 79 -1.50 -9.56 0.42
N ASP A 80 -2.76 -9.99 0.39
CA ASP A 80 -3.27 -10.94 -0.58
C ASP A 80 -3.31 -10.37 -1.99
N MET A 81 -3.73 -9.11 -2.15
CA MET A 81 -3.67 -8.42 -3.43
C MET A 81 -2.23 -8.36 -3.95
N LEU A 82 -1.26 -8.04 -3.10
CA LEU A 82 0.15 -7.96 -3.52
C LEU A 82 0.70 -9.33 -3.92
N ARG A 83 0.41 -10.38 -3.15
CA ARG A 83 0.81 -11.76 -3.48
C ARG A 83 0.27 -12.24 -4.83
N ARG A 84 -0.95 -11.85 -5.18
CA ARG A 84 -1.60 -12.25 -6.45
C ARG A 84 -1.04 -11.52 -7.67
N ASN A 85 -0.45 -10.33 -7.48
CA ASN A 85 -0.10 -9.43 -8.58
C ASN A 85 1.41 -9.18 -8.74
N PHE A 86 2.21 -9.52 -7.74
CA PHE A 86 3.65 -9.24 -7.72
C PHE A 86 4.41 -10.43 -7.15
N LYS A 87 5.67 -10.56 -7.55
CA LYS A 87 6.62 -11.46 -6.89
C LYS A 87 7.04 -10.84 -5.56
N VAL A 88 6.36 -11.23 -4.48
CA VAL A 88 6.58 -10.67 -3.14
C VAL A 88 6.79 -11.73 -2.07
N MET A 89 7.57 -11.35 -1.06
CA MET A 89 7.67 -12.07 0.21
C MET A 89 7.23 -11.15 1.34
N VAL A 90 6.46 -11.69 2.29
CA VAL A 90 5.98 -10.93 3.45
C VAL A 90 6.80 -11.33 4.66
N GLU A 91 7.50 -10.36 5.24
CA GLU A 91 8.28 -10.55 6.46
C GLU A 91 7.62 -9.82 7.63
N ARG A 92 7.36 -10.56 8.70
CA ARG A 92 6.91 -10.00 9.97
C ARG A 92 8.13 -9.82 10.87
N ARG A 93 8.49 -8.56 11.14
CA ARG A 93 9.62 -8.20 11.99
C ARG A 93 9.10 -7.45 13.22
N ARG A 94 9.03 -8.15 14.36
CA ARG A 94 8.44 -7.63 15.62
C ARG A 94 7.04 -7.04 15.35
N GLN A 95 6.86 -5.75 15.60
CA GLN A 95 5.60 -5.03 15.44
C GLN A 95 5.31 -4.53 14.01
N HIS A 96 6.20 -4.81 13.05
CA HIS A 96 6.08 -4.29 11.68
C HIS A 96 6.00 -5.41 10.65
N THR A 97 5.08 -5.27 9.71
CA THR A 97 4.99 -6.11 8.51
C THR A 97 5.60 -5.39 7.33
N TYR A 98 6.53 -6.07 6.66
CA TYR A 98 7.18 -5.60 5.44
C TYR A 98 6.79 -6.51 4.27
N VAL A 99 6.58 -5.90 3.12
CA VAL A 99 6.43 -6.59 1.85
C VAL A 99 7.69 -6.32 1.03
N ILE A 100 8.38 -7.40 0.67
CA ILE A 100 9.59 -7.39 -0.11
C ILE A 100 9.20 -7.74 -1.54
N PHE A 101 9.40 -6.80 -2.46
CA PHE A 101 9.19 -7.00 -3.88
C PHE A 101 10.50 -7.39 -4.55
N TYR A 102 10.41 -8.33 -5.47
CA TYR A 102 11.50 -8.76 -6.34
C TYR A 102 11.18 -8.27 -7.75
N LYS A 103 12.09 -7.48 -8.31
CA LYS A 103 12.02 -6.99 -9.68
C LYS A 103 12.80 -7.98 -10.55
N GLU A 104 12.12 -8.53 -11.55
CA GLU A 104 12.72 -9.40 -12.57
C GLU A 104 13.65 -8.61 -13.48
#